data_AF-A0A7W2CYD4-F1
#
_entry.id   AF-A0A7W2CYD4-F1
#
_cell.length_a   1.000
_cell.length_b   1.000
_cell.length_c   1.000
_cell.angle_alpha   90.00
_cell.angle_beta   90.00
_cell.angle_gamma   90.00
#
_symmetry.space_group_name_H-M   'P 1'
#
loop_
_entity.id
_entity.type
_entity.pdbx_description
1 polymer ?
#
loop_
_entity_poly.entity_id
_entity_poly.type
_entity_poly.pdbx_seq_one_letter_code
_entity_poly.pdbx_strand_id
1 'polypeptide(L)'
;MAGNGGRFSWIAELEEDYIVPTISLIEGADREEVIRRLGGDPAVTRSLTALEAVELDVDDSEFVGVGRTGNITYTMESIGYVAAVPGVVRDLSRGGRCFSVRFDVNGADSVHYAVDGDLVVYEEHDGVVNSLRSDDPRWDTSWCDGLLDAEGRWGSNILALAERVMGVSVQRSWFKESLMTAELPSASRYAGTSHWDIP
;
A
#
# COMPACT_ATOMS: atom_id res chain seq x y z
N MET A 1 -4.20 -20.97 3.85
CA MET A 1 -4.21 -21.74 2.58
C MET A 1 -2.98 -21.30 1.80
N ALA A 2 -2.07 -22.21 1.48
CA ALA A 2 -0.87 -21.88 0.71
C ALA A 2 -1.26 -21.55 -0.73
N GLY A 3 -1.12 -20.28 -1.13
CA GLY A 3 -1.40 -19.83 -2.49
C GLY A 3 -0.43 -20.44 -3.50
N ASN A 4 -0.96 -20.82 -4.66
CA ASN A 4 -0.20 -21.28 -5.83
C ASN A 4 1.04 -20.39 -6.08
N GLY A 5 2.19 -21.01 -6.33
CA GLY A 5 3.52 -20.37 -6.45
C GLY A 5 3.67 -19.35 -7.59
N GLY A 6 3.07 -18.18 -7.43
CA GLY A 6 3.26 -17.00 -8.28
C GLY A 6 4.51 -16.19 -7.89
N ARG A 7 4.89 -15.23 -8.73
CA ARG A 7 6.09 -14.37 -8.53
C ARG A 7 6.13 -13.67 -7.16
N PHE A 8 4.97 -13.40 -6.58
CA PHE A 8 4.82 -12.71 -5.31
C PHE A 8 4.43 -13.63 -4.13
N SER A 9 4.55 -14.96 -4.29
CA SER A 9 4.22 -15.91 -3.23
C SER A 9 5.03 -15.69 -1.94
N TRP A 10 6.20 -15.05 -2.05
CA TRP A 10 7.04 -14.69 -0.91
C TRP A 10 6.37 -13.72 0.08
N ILE A 11 5.26 -13.05 -0.29
CA ILE A 11 4.46 -12.25 0.66
C ILE A 11 3.93 -13.13 1.79
N ALA A 12 3.49 -14.36 1.50
CA ALA A 12 3.01 -15.28 2.52
C ALA A 12 4.12 -15.74 3.49
N GLU A 13 5.39 -15.71 3.05
CA GLU A 13 6.53 -16.03 3.91
C GLU A 13 6.80 -14.92 4.94
N LEU A 14 6.33 -13.69 4.70
CA LEU A 14 6.51 -12.56 5.63
C LEU A 14 5.68 -12.72 6.91
N GLU A 15 4.59 -13.49 6.87
CA GLU A 15 3.78 -13.78 8.05
C GLU A 15 4.57 -14.53 9.13
N GLU A 16 5.62 -15.29 8.75
CA GLU A 16 6.53 -15.95 9.70
C GLU A 16 7.32 -14.94 10.55
N ASP A 17 7.56 -13.75 10.00
CA ASP A 17 8.21 -12.62 10.66
C ASP A 17 7.19 -11.63 11.27
N TYR A 18 5.91 -12.03 11.38
CA TYR A 18 4.80 -11.19 11.84
C TYR A 18 4.55 -9.94 10.97
N ILE A 19 4.96 -9.98 9.70
CA ILE A 19 4.77 -8.88 8.75
C ILE A 19 3.55 -9.18 7.87
N VAL A 20 2.57 -8.28 7.92
CA VAL A 20 1.32 -8.30 7.16
C VAL A 20 1.18 -6.93 6.51
N PRO A 21 1.79 -6.74 5.32
CA PRO A 21 2.20 -5.42 4.96
C PRO A 21 1.10 -4.59 4.29
N THR A 22 1.16 -3.29 4.51
CA THR A 22 0.60 -2.29 3.59
C THR A 22 1.73 -1.70 2.76
N ILE A 23 1.56 -1.71 1.44
CA ILE A 23 2.55 -1.21 0.48
C ILE A 23 1.87 -0.15 -0.40
N SER A 24 2.45 1.03 -0.51
CA SER A 24 1.98 2.04 -1.46
C SER A 24 3.09 2.47 -2.41
N LEU A 25 2.74 2.63 -3.68
CA LEU A 25 3.60 3.16 -4.74
C LEU A 25 3.09 4.54 -5.11
N ILE A 26 3.97 5.54 -5.04
CA ILE A 26 3.63 6.96 -5.11
C ILE A 26 4.50 7.64 -6.16
N GLU A 27 3.84 8.24 -7.14
CA GLU A 27 4.45 9.12 -8.14
C GLU A 27 4.19 10.59 -7.79
N GLY A 28 5.15 11.47 -8.07
CA GLY A 28 4.98 12.92 -7.90
C GLY A 28 5.38 13.48 -6.54
N ALA A 29 5.83 12.63 -5.60
CA ALA A 29 6.34 13.05 -4.30
C ALA A 29 7.69 12.38 -3.98
N ASP A 30 8.58 13.09 -3.28
CA ASP A 30 9.80 12.50 -2.71
C ASP A 30 9.53 11.90 -1.32
N ARG A 31 10.57 11.31 -0.70
CA ARG A 31 10.42 10.60 0.58
C ARG A 31 9.96 11.52 1.72
N GLU A 32 10.52 12.72 1.82
CA GLU A 32 10.17 13.65 2.90
C GLU A 32 8.77 14.21 2.71
N GLU A 33 8.38 14.47 1.46
CA GLU A 33 7.04 14.92 1.13
C GLU A 33 5.99 13.85 1.42
N VAL A 34 6.29 12.58 1.12
CA VAL A 34 5.42 11.46 1.50
C VAL A 34 5.25 11.40 3.03
N ILE A 35 6.32 11.55 3.81
CA ILE A 35 6.23 11.58 5.28
C ILE A 35 5.34 12.72 5.76
N ARG A 36 5.48 13.92 5.20
CA ARG A 36 4.62 15.07 5.54
C ARG A 36 3.16 14.82 5.21
N ARG A 37 2.86 14.21 4.06
CA ARG A 37 1.48 13.87 3.64
C ARG A 37 0.85 12.78 4.51
N LEU A 38 1.66 11.88 5.05
CA LEU A 38 1.25 10.90 6.05
C LEU A 38 1.01 11.52 7.45
N GLY A 39 1.33 12.81 7.64
CA GLY A 39 1.24 13.50 8.92
C GLY A 39 2.44 13.31 9.84
N GLY A 40 3.53 12.71 9.34
CA GLY A 40 4.79 12.57 10.06
C GLY A 40 5.71 13.77 9.89
N ASP A 41 6.80 13.78 10.66
CA ASP A 41 7.86 14.79 10.56
C ASP A 41 9.16 14.15 10.02
N PRO A 42 9.63 14.54 8.81
CA PRO A 42 10.84 13.97 8.22
C PRO A 42 12.12 14.25 9.05
N ALA A 43 12.11 15.26 9.92
CA ALA A 43 13.26 15.62 10.76
C ALA A 43 13.51 14.64 11.91
N VAL A 44 12.53 13.80 12.27
CA VAL A 44 12.60 12.87 13.42
C VAL A 44 12.53 11.39 13.02
N THR A 45 12.88 11.07 11.77
CA THR A 45 12.85 9.71 11.23
C THR A 45 13.94 8.82 11.81
N ARG A 46 13.70 7.50 11.76
CA ARG A 46 14.67 6.45 12.11
C ARG A 46 15.02 5.63 10.88
N SER A 47 16.21 5.04 10.85
CA SER A 47 16.61 4.10 9.80
C SER A 47 16.29 2.69 10.26
N LEU A 48 15.22 2.07 9.76
CA LEU A 48 14.72 0.77 10.23
C LEU A 48 14.37 -0.15 9.07
N THR A 49 14.64 -1.44 9.21
CA THR A 49 14.08 -2.51 8.39
C THR A 49 12.62 -2.79 8.75
N ALA A 50 11.92 -3.57 7.92
CA ALA A 50 10.54 -3.95 8.22
C ALA A 50 10.43 -4.74 9.53
N LEU A 51 11.40 -5.62 9.80
CA LEU A 51 11.44 -6.42 11.02
C LEU A 51 11.71 -5.56 12.25
N GLU A 52 12.71 -4.68 12.20
CA GLU A 52 12.99 -3.74 13.31
C GLU A 52 11.79 -2.84 13.60
N ALA A 53 11.00 -2.47 12.58
CA ALA A 53 9.77 -1.69 12.78
C ALA A 53 8.66 -2.48 13.51
N VAL A 54 8.55 -3.80 13.30
CA VAL A 54 7.63 -4.67 14.04
C VAL A 54 8.04 -4.78 15.52
N GLU A 55 9.35 -4.90 15.78
CA GLU A 55 9.89 -5.10 17.14
C GLU A 55 9.71 -3.88 18.07
N LEU A 56 9.40 -2.71 17.52
CA LEU A 56 9.29 -1.48 18.31
C LEU A 56 8.08 -1.42 19.24
N ASP A 57 7.08 -2.29 19.07
CA ASP A 57 5.89 -2.48 19.91
C ASP A 57 5.47 -1.22 20.69
N VAL A 58 4.80 -0.29 19.99
CA VAL A 58 4.33 0.98 20.58
C VAL A 58 2.81 1.06 20.47
N ASP A 59 2.16 1.16 21.63
CA ASP A 59 0.71 1.42 21.70
C ASP A 59 0.35 2.70 20.92
N ASP A 60 -0.74 2.64 20.14
CA ASP A 60 -1.35 3.74 19.40
C ASP A 60 -0.51 4.41 18.30
N SER A 61 0.61 3.81 17.89
CA SER A 61 1.49 4.34 16.84
C SER A 61 1.79 3.30 15.76
N GLU A 62 1.93 3.77 14.52
CA GLU A 62 2.28 2.93 13.37
C GLU A 62 3.59 3.43 12.75
N PHE A 63 4.39 2.51 12.21
CA PHE A 63 5.67 2.82 11.59
C PHE A 63 5.61 2.63 10.09
N VAL A 64 6.00 3.67 9.35
CA VAL A 64 5.99 3.65 7.89
C VAL A 64 7.38 3.92 7.37
N GLY A 65 8.00 2.87 6.79
CA GLY A 65 9.26 2.98 6.09
C GLY A 65 9.06 3.57 4.70
N VAL A 66 9.85 4.59 4.36
CA VAL A 66 9.75 5.28 3.06
C VAL A 66 11.05 5.09 2.26
N GLY A 67 10.92 4.47 1.09
CA GLY A 67 12.01 4.22 0.15
C GLY A 67 11.75 4.85 -1.21
N ARG A 68 12.70 4.69 -2.13
CA ARG A 68 12.58 5.23 -3.49
C ARG A 68 13.23 4.31 -4.51
N THR A 69 12.54 4.11 -5.63
CA THR A 69 13.07 3.39 -6.80
C THR A 69 12.74 4.18 -8.07
N GLY A 70 13.78 4.68 -8.74
CA GLY A 70 13.61 5.59 -9.88
C GLY A 70 12.77 6.81 -9.53
N ASN A 71 11.62 6.96 -10.20
CA ASN A 71 10.68 8.06 -10.01
C ASN A 71 9.57 7.75 -8.99
N ILE A 72 9.47 6.51 -8.51
CA ILE A 72 8.47 6.07 -7.55
C ILE A 72 9.05 6.12 -6.13
N THR A 73 8.37 6.84 -5.25
CA THR A 73 8.54 6.70 -3.81
C THR A 73 7.60 5.59 -3.34
N TYR A 74 8.05 4.74 -2.42
CA TYR A 74 7.19 3.69 -1.86
C TYR A 74 7.15 3.78 -0.35
N THR A 75 6.01 3.39 0.21
CA THR A 75 5.82 3.19 1.65
C THR A 75 5.68 1.71 1.96
N MET A 76 6.10 1.33 3.15
CA MET A 76 5.96 -0.02 3.67
C MET A 76 5.62 0.07 5.15
N GLU A 77 4.44 -0.43 5.49
CA GLU A 77 3.97 -0.58 6.87
C GLU A 77 3.98 -2.07 7.16
N SER A 78 4.69 -2.50 8.21
CA SER A 78 4.83 -3.94 8.48
C SER A 78 3.55 -4.58 9.01
N ILE A 79 2.74 -3.83 9.76
CA ILE A 79 1.45 -4.26 10.34
C ILE A 79 0.38 -3.16 10.20
N GLY A 80 0.82 -1.90 10.06
CA GLY A 80 -0.05 -0.73 9.90
C GLY A 80 -0.74 -0.66 8.55
N TYR A 81 -1.68 0.27 8.44
CA TYR A 81 -2.47 0.50 7.21
C TYR A 81 -2.86 1.97 6.99
N VAL A 82 -2.12 2.93 7.55
CA VAL A 82 -2.37 4.36 7.34
C VAL A 82 -2.37 4.69 5.85
N ALA A 83 -1.42 4.14 5.09
CA ALA A 83 -1.28 4.39 3.66
C ALA A 83 -2.33 3.64 2.82
N ALA A 84 -3.18 2.82 3.43
CA ALA A 84 -4.38 2.27 2.82
C ALA A 84 -5.66 3.06 3.16
N VAL A 85 -5.62 4.08 4.02
CA VAL A 85 -6.82 4.89 4.28
C VAL A 85 -7.20 5.70 3.01
N PRO A 86 -8.45 5.67 2.51
CA PRO A 86 -8.82 6.29 1.23
C PRO A 86 -8.44 7.77 1.10
N GLY A 87 -8.67 8.56 2.13
CA GLY A 87 -8.29 9.98 2.18
C GLY A 87 -6.79 10.19 2.19
N VAL A 88 -6.03 9.29 2.82
CA VAL A 88 -4.56 9.32 2.79
C VAL A 88 -4.05 8.96 1.40
N VAL A 89 -4.63 7.95 0.75
CA VAL A 89 -4.28 7.57 -0.64
C VAL A 89 -4.53 8.74 -1.61
N ARG A 90 -5.65 9.47 -1.43
CA ARG A 90 -5.89 10.72 -2.16
C ARG A 90 -4.78 11.74 -1.92
N ASP A 91 -4.46 12.04 -0.68
CA ASP A 91 -3.44 13.04 -0.35
C ASP A 91 -2.05 12.65 -0.88
N LEU A 92 -1.68 11.38 -0.78
CA LEU A 92 -0.46 10.82 -1.36
C LEU A 92 -0.41 10.98 -2.88
N SER A 93 -1.54 10.87 -3.57
CA SER A 93 -1.63 10.98 -5.03
C SER A 93 -1.53 12.41 -5.59
N ARG A 94 -1.59 13.47 -4.76
CA ARG A 94 -1.57 14.86 -5.23
C ARG A 94 -0.31 15.18 -6.04
N GLY A 95 -0.47 15.70 -7.26
CA GLY A 95 0.63 15.95 -8.19
C GLY A 95 1.17 14.71 -8.91
N GLY A 96 0.45 13.58 -8.84
CA GLY A 96 0.82 12.32 -9.49
C GLY A 96 -0.26 11.26 -9.29
N ARG A 97 0.14 10.09 -8.79
CA ARG A 97 -0.75 8.96 -8.53
C ARG A 97 -0.23 8.09 -7.40
N CYS A 98 -1.15 7.43 -6.70
CA CYS A 98 -0.86 6.53 -5.59
C CYS A 98 -1.63 5.24 -5.77
N PHE A 99 -0.93 4.10 -5.72
CA PHE A 99 -1.53 2.77 -5.69
C PHE A 99 -1.16 2.11 -4.37
N SER A 100 -2.14 1.72 -3.56
CA SER A 100 -1.95 1.14 -2.24
C SER A 100 -2.58 -0.24 -2.17
N VAL A 101 -1.83 -1.19 -1.63
CA VAL A 101 -2.26 -2.57 -1.36
C VAL A 101 -2.10 -2.83 0.13
N ARG A 102 -3.16 -3.28 0.77
CA ARG A 102 -3.12 -3.81 2.13
C ARG A 102 -3.36 -5.31 2.08
N PHE A 103 -2.48 -6.07 2.74
CA PHE A 103 -2.76 -7.44 3.11
C PHE A 103 -3.34 -7.49 4.52
N ASP A 104 -4.25 -8.42 4.78
CA ASP A 104 -4.86 -8.59 6.11
C ASP A 104 -4.89 -10.06 6.51
N VAL A 105 -4.53 -10.35 7.77
CA VAL A 105 -4.50 -11.72 8.31
C VAL A 105 -5.85 -12.43 8.28
N ASN A 106 -6.96 -11.68 8.26
CA ASN A 106 -8.30 -12.23 8.17
C ASN A 106 -8.83 -12.28 6.73
N GLY A 107 -8.00 -11.96 5.74
CA GLY A 107 -8.36 -11.95 4.32
C GLY A 107 -9.13 -10.71 3.87
N ALA A 108 -9.16 -9.65 4.67
CA ALA A 108 -9.71 -8.34 4.31
C ALA A 108 -8.68 -7.49 3.52
N ASP A 109 -8.06 -8.11 2.51
CA ASP A 109 -7.10 -7.44 1.62
C ASP A 109 -7.83 -6.31 0.87
N SER A 110 -7.14 -5.20 0.60
CA SER A 110 -7.75 -4.08 -0.13
C SER A 110 -6.78 -3.41 -1.10
N VAL A 111 -7.36 -2.81 -2.15
CA VAL A 111 -6.64 -2.06 -3.17
C VAL A 111 -7.28 -0.72 -3.43
N HIS A 112 -6.49 0.32 -3.27
CA HIS A 112 -6.92 1.69 -3.54
C HIS A 112 -5.98 2.34 -4.56
N TYR A 113 -6.56 3.06 -5.52
CA TYR A 113 -5.81 3.84 -6.50
C TYR A 113 -6.38 5.24 -6.59
N ALA A 114 -5.52 6.25 -6.49
CA ALA A 114 -5.89 7.66 -6.65
C ALA A 114 -4.96 8.37 -7.62
N VAL A 115 -5.50 9.38 -8.30
CA VAL A 115 -4.78 10.23 -9.24
C VAL A 115 -5.11 11.68 -8.92
N ASP A 116 -4.07 12.46 -8.62
CA ASP A 116 -4.14 13.89 -8.31
C ASP A 116 -5.21 14.26 -7.26
N GLY A 117 -5.28 13.50 -6.17
CA GLY A 117 -6.23 13.73 -5.08
C GLY A 117 -7.61 13.13 -5.26
N ASP A 118 -7.92 12.54 -6.42
CA ASP A 118 -9.19 11.89 -6.68
C ASP A 118 -9.05 10.36 -6.62
N LEU A 119 -9.91 9.71 -5.83
CA LEU A 119 -9.91 8.26 -5.71
C LEU A 119 -10.57 7.67 -6.97
N VAL A 120 -9.85 6.78 -7.63
CA VAL A 120 -10.26 6.12 -8.87
C VAL A 120 -10.72 4.70 -8.61
N VAL A 121 -10.05 3.98 -7.71
CA VAL A 121 -10.37 2.59 -7.33
C VAL A 121 -10.47 2.49 -5.82
N TYR A 122 -11.50 1.77 -5.37
CA TYR A 122 -11.63 1.21 -4.02
C TYR A 122 -12.23 -0.18 -4.16
N GLU A 123 -11.46 -1.22 -3.84
CA GLU A 123 -11.93 -2.60 -3.94
C GLU A 123 -11.43 -3.42 -2.75
N GLU A 124 -12.25 -4.38 -2.30
CA GLU A 124 -11.97 -5.25 -1.16
C GLU A 124 -12.02 -6.74 -1.57
N HIS A 125 -10.99 -7.45 -1.13
CA HIS A 125 -10.74 -8.90 -1.04
C HIS A 125 -10.88 -9.80 -2.30
N ASP A 126 -11.76 -9.52 -3.26
CA ASP A 126 -11.91 -10.36 -4.46
C ASP A 126 -12.53 -9.65 -5.68
N GLY A 127 -12.61 -10.37 -6.80
CA GLY A 127 -13.28 -9.92 -8.01
C GLY A 127 -12.41 -9.10 -8.96
N VAL A 128 -13.00 -8.59 -10.04
CA VAL A 128 -12.27 -7.70 -10.95
C VAL A 128 -12.15 -6.33 -10.29
N VAL A 129 -10.95 -5.75 -10.27
CA VAL A 129 -10.76 -4.40 -9.73
C VAL A 129 -11.30 -3.38 -10.73
N ASN A 130 -12.37 -2.68 -10.36
CA ASN A 130 -13.01 -1.67 -11.20
C ASN A 130 -12.72 -0.27 -10.69
N SER A 131 -12.83 0.69 -11.60
CA SER A 131 -12.92 2.09 -11.19
C SER A 131 -14.28 2.37 -10.55
N LEU A 132 -14.30 3.30 -9.60
CA LEU A 132 -15.52 3.83 -8.97
C LEU A 132 -16.50 4.43 -9.98
N ARG A 133 -16.00 4.79 -11.18
CA ARG A 133 -16.75 5.37 -12.30
C ARG A 133 -16.51 4.52 -13.53
N SER A 134 -17.58 4.05 -14.19
CA SER A 134 -17.53 3.04 -15.26
C SER A 134 -16.61 3.36 -16.43
N ASP A 135 -16.42 4.65 -16.74
CA ASP A 135 -15.70 5.14 -17.91
C ASP A 135 -14.51 6.03 -17.52
N ASP A 136 -13.90 5.79 -16.35
CA ASP A 136 -12.76 6.58 -15.89
C ASP A 136 -11.52 6.27 -16.75
N PRO A 137 -11.03 7.22 -17.57
CA PRO A 137 -9.93 6.95 -18.50
C PRO A 137 -8.58 6.72 -17.79
N ARG A 138 -8.52 6.94 -16.47
CA ARG A 138 -7.34 6.70 -15.63
C ARG A 138 -7.21 5.24 -15.19
N TRP A 139 -8.22 4.40 -15.48
CA TRP A 139 -8.24 2.98 -15.16
C TRP A 139 -8.48 2.15 -16.42
N ASP A 140 -7.75 1.05 -16.56
CA ASP A 140 -7.94 0.07 -17.62
C ASP A 140 -8.14 -1.31 -16.99
N THR A 141 -9.34 -1.88 -17.16
CA THR A 141 -9.69 -3.18 -16.58
C THR A 141 -8.87 -4.33 -17.14
N SER A 142 -8.26 -4.18 -18.32
CA SER A 142 -7.34 -5.19 -18.88
C SER A 142 -6.07 -5.37 -18.02
N TRP A 143 -5.74 -4.40 -17.16
CA TRP A 143 -4.69 -4.58 -16.16
C TRP A 143 -5.00 -5.68 -15.15
N CYS A 144 -6.25 -6.13 -15.03
CA CYS A 144 -6.66 -7.23 -14.17
C CYS A 144 -6.51 -8.63 -14.81
N ASP A 145 -6.14 -8.70 -16.09
CA ASP A 145 -6.12 -9.96 -16.83
C ASP A 145 -5.13 -10.98 -16.21
N GLY A 146 -5.66 -12.15 -15.87
CA GLY A 146 -4.88 -13.27 -15.30
C GLY A 146 -4.44 -13.07 -13.85
N LEU A 147 -5.02 -12.13 -13.10
CA LEU A 147 -4.72 -11.95 -11.68
C LEU A 147 -5.51 -12.88 -10.76
N LEU A 148 -6.75 -13.21 -11.16
CA LEU A 148 -7.68 -13.98 -10.34
C LEU A 148 -7.37 -15.47 -10.39
N ASP A 149 -7.41 -16.11 -9.23
CA ASP A 149 -7.43 -17.57 -9.14
C ASP A 149 -8.79 -18.16 -9.57
N ALA A 150 -8.93 -19.48 -9.49
CA ALA A 150 -10.17 -20.16 -9.87
C ALA A 150 -11.36 -19.78 -8.97
N GLU A 151 -11.08 -19.26 -7.78
CA GLU A 151 -12.06 -18.79 -6.80
C GLU A 151 -12.34 -17.28 -6.93
N GLY A 152 -11.71 -16.58 -7.88
CA GLY A 152 -11.92 -15.15 -8.12
C GLY A 152 -11.12 -14.24 -7.18
N ARG A 153 -10.10 -14.75 -6.47
CA ARG A 153 -9.28 -13.98 -5.51
C ARG A 153 -7.97 -13.52 -6.12
N TRP A 154 -7.46 -12.38 -5.66
CA TRP A 154 -6.13 -11.89 -6.07
C TRP A 154 -4.99 -12.58 -5.33
N GLY A 155 -5.09 -12.66 -4.00
CA GLY A 155 -3.95 -12.94 -3.13
C GLY A 155 -2.74 -12.05 -3.47
N SER A 156 -1.54 -12.61 -3.40
CA SER A 156 -0.30 -11.87 -3.70
C SER A 156 -0.15 -11.45 -5.17
N ASN A 157 -0.97 -11.97 -6.09
CA ASN A 157 -0.96 -11.51 -7.49
C ASN A 157 -1.40 -10.05 -7.63
N ILE A 158 -2.03 -9.47 -6.62
CA ILE A 158 -2.41 -8.06 -6.63
C ILE A 158 -1.21 -7.11 -6.76
N LEU A 159 0.00 -7.55 -6.36
CA LEU A 159 1.23 -6.81 -6.61
C LEU A 159 1.61 -6.75 -8.11
N ALA A 160 1.12 -7.69 -8.92
CA ALA A 160 1.26 -7.60 -10.37
C ALA A 160 0.36 -6.50 -10.95
N LEU A 161 -0.82 -6.24 -10.35
CA LEU A 161 -1.64 -5.09 -10.71
C LEU A 161 -0.91 -3.79 -10.41
N ALA A 162 -0.36 -3.67 -9.19
CA ALA A 162 0.43 -2.51 -8.79
C ALA A 162 1.57 -2.23 -9.79
N GLU A 163 2.27 -3.27 -10.26
CA GLU A 163 3.32 -3.14 -11.27
C GLU A 163 2.78 -2.70 -12.64
N ARG A 164 1.67 -3.28 -13.12
CA ARG A 164 1.06 -2.90 -14.40
C ARG A 164 0.62 -1.44 -14.40
N VAL A 165 0.04 -0.99 -13.28
CA VAL A 165 -0.45 0.38 -13.11
C VAL A 165 0.73 1.34 -12.97
N MET A 166 1.66 1.07 -12.05
CA MET A 166 2.69 2.04 -11.62
C MET A 166 4.01 1.89 -12.37
N GLY A 167 4.19 0.84 -13.17
CA GLY A 167 5.39 0.56 -13.94
C GLY A 167 6.60 0.12 -13.09
N VAL A 168 6.40 -0.23 -11.83
CA VAL A 168 7.44 -0.65 -10.89
C VAL A 168 7.03 -1.91 -10.16
N SER A 169 7.92 -2.89 -10.14
CA SER A 169 7.72 -4.17 -9.47
C SER A 169 8.13 -4.09 -8.00
N VAL A 170 7.23 -4.46 -7.08
CA VAL A 170 7.52 -4.59 -5.66
C VAL A 170 8.58 -5.67 -5.44
N GLN A 171 9.66 -5.34 -4.73
CA GLN A 171 10.78 -6.26 -4.51
C GLN A 171 10.77 -6.81 -3.09
N ARG A 172 11.05 -8.11 -2.97
CA ARG A 172 11.29 -8.76 -1.67
C ARG A 172 12.42 -8.09 -0.88
N SER A 173 13.41 -7.51 -1.56
CA SER A 173 14.56 -6.85 -0.89
C SER A 173 14.15 -5.64 -0.07
N TRP A 174 13.07 -4.94 -0.42
CA TRP A 174 12.62 -3.72 0.27
C TRP A 174 12.37 -3.96 1.77
N PHE A 175 11.91 -5.16 2.13
CA PHE A 175 11.66 -5.57 3.52
C PHE A 175 12.94 -5.69 4.37
N LYS A 176 14.09 -5.87 3.71
CA LYS A 176 15.40 -6.02 4.36
C LYS A 176 16.24 -4.74 4.31
N GLU A 177 15.77 -3.73 3.59
CA GLU A 177 16.44 -2.44 3.49
C GLU A 177 16.11 -1.60 4.72
N SER A 178 17.10 -0.88 5.26
CA SER A 178 16.84 0.14 6.27
C SER A 178 16.27 1.38 5.59
N LEU A 179 14.99 1.65 5.82
CA LEU A 179 14.25 2.74 5.20
C LEU A 179 14.19 3.96 6.13
N MET A 180 13.85 5.12 5.55
CA MET A 180 13.52 6.33 6.31
C MET A 180 12.14 6.12 6.93
N THR A 181 12.10 5.75 8.21
CA THR A 181 10.89 5.33 8.90
C THR A 181 10.37 6.43 9.81
N ALA A 182 9.13 6.82 9.57
CA ALA A 182 8.40 7.78 10.39
C ALA A 182 7.45 7.04 11.35
N GLU A 183 7.24 7.63 12.51
CA GLU A 183 6.19 7.25 13.46
C GLU A 183 4.94 8.08 13.15
N LEU A 184 3.82 7.41 12.96
CA LEU A 184 2.54 8.00 12.64
C LEU A 184 1.51 7.64 13.70
N PRO A 185 0.45 8.44 13.87
CA PRO A 185 -0.72 8.00 14.62
C PRO A 185 -1.33 6.75 13.99
N SER A 186 -1.86 5.84 14.80
CA SER A 186 -2.56 4.65 14.29
C SER A 186 -3.68 5.00 13.30
N ALA A 187 -3.83 4.15 12.28
CA ALA A 187 -4.87 4.24 11.25
C ALA A 187 -6.30 4.22 11.85
N SER A 188 -6.45 3.61 13.04
CA SER A 188 -7.68 3.63 13.82
C SER A 188 -8.21 5.04 14.11
N ARG A 189 -7.33 6.06 14.18
CA ARG A 189 -7.74 7.46 14.38
C ARG A 189 -8.49 8.06 13.20
N TYR A 190 -8.34 7.49 12.01
CA TYR A 190 -9.11 7.93 10.86
C TYR A 190 -10.53 7.36 10.89
N ALA A 191 -10.80 6.27 11.62
CA ALA A 191 -12.11 5.61 11.65
C ALA A 191 -13.24 6.61 11.98
N GLY A 192 -14.29 6.61 11.15
CA GLY A 192 -15.43 7.53 11.31
C GLY A 192 -15.15 9.00 10.95
N THR A 193 -14.02 9.30 10.31
CA THR A 193 -13.72 10.63 9.75
C THR A 193 -13.93 10.66 8.23
N SER A 194 -13.92 11.85 7.64
CA SER A 194 -14.03 12.02 6.17
C SER A 194 -12.88 11.41 5.38
N HIS A 195 -11.79 10.98 6.04
CA HIS A 195 -10.74 10.20 5.38
C HIS A 195 -11.23 8.82 4.92
N TRP A 196 -12.36 8.32 5.42
CA TRP A 196 -12.99 7.09 4.92
C TRP A 196 -14.07 7.33 3.88
N ASP A 197 -14.41 8.58 3.56
CA ASP A 197 -15.46 8.84 2.57
C ASP A 197 -15.02 8.28 1.20
N ILE A 198 -15.87 7.45 0.60
CA ILE A 198 -15.74 6.90 -0.74
C ILE A 198 -16.80 7.60 -1.61
N PRO A 199 -16.41 8.50 -2.52
CA PRO A 199 -17.33 9.25 -3.39
C PRO A 199 -17.78 8.47 -4.62
#